data_AF-A0A0B7BXF4-F1
#
_entry.id   AF-A0A0B7BXF4-F1
#
_cell.length_a   1.000
_cell.length_b   1.000
_cell.length_c   1.000
_cell.angle_alpha   90.00
_cell.angle_beta   90.00
_cell.angle_gamma   90.00
#
_symmetry.space_group_name_H-M   'P 1'
#
loop_
_entity.id
_entity.type
_entity.pdbx_description
1 polymer ?
#
loop_
_entity_poly.entity_id
_entity_poly.type
_entity_poly.pdbx_seq_one_letter_code
_entity_poly.pdbx_strand_id
1 'polypeptide(L)'
;TTASLGPSFHEQVVKIAIMAFSPAQMSAIVDLFKDPDEKSDSDDDAPSSGTLSRFGPGNIGPEKGSNVKNTESVSDSKDIWSEAEVPEGSEYDSLYDPRPQPEYDILYSQAVTSEDIFLQMGNKTPMTSSCENMTIKIKLPETKMAEVELDVKPKFLDCRAPKYKLGLHLPHPVDQKSGKAKWDVQTETLIVTLRIIRDYDIFNF
;
A
#
# COMPACT_ATOMS: atom_id res chain seq x y z
N THR A 1 -2.64 30.17 54.03
CA THR A 1 -3.98 29.69 53.65
C THR A 1 -4.60 30.65 52.66
N THR A 2 -4.61 30.29 51.37
CA THR A 2 -5.67 30.57 50.39
C THR A 2 -5.32 29.79 49.13
N ALA A 3 -6.18 28.84 48.77
CA ALA A 3 -6.08 27.98 47.61
C ALA A 3 -6.46 28.73 46.32
N SER A 4 -5.87 28.33 45.20
CA SER A 4 -6.39 28.64 43.87
C SER A 4 -6.33 27.36 43.03
N LEU A 5 -7.51 26.82 42.74
CA LEU A 5 -7.75 25.68 41.87
C LEU A 5 -7.33 26.00 40.42
N GLY A 6 -6.79 25.02 39.70
CA GLY A 6 -6.53 25.13 38.26
C GLY A 6 -7.77 24.82 37.39
N PRO A 7 -7.65 24.89 36.05
CA PRO A 7 -8.44 24.09 35.12
C PRO A 7 -7.52 23.02 34.48
N SER A 8 -7.76 21.73 34.72
CA SER A 8 -8.64 20.82 33.99
C SER A 8 -8.13 20.43 32.59
N PHE A 9 -7.80 19.15 32.47
CA PHE A 9 -7.22 18.39 31.36
C PHE A 9 -8.12 18.29 30.10
N HIS A 10 -9.19 19.08 30.01
CA HIS A 10 -10.25 18.95 28.99
C HIS A 10 -10.07 19.89 27.78
N GLU A 11 -9.07 20.78 27.79
CA GLU A 11 -8.89 21.81 26.74
C GLU A 11 -7.81 21.46 25.69
N GLN A 12 -7.31 20.22 25.66
CA GLN A 12 -6.22 19.81 24.75
C GLN A 12 -6.63 18.84 23.64
N VAL A 13 -7.91 18.47 23.52
CA VAL A 13 -8.33 17.41 22.56
C VAL A 13 -9.35 17.92 21.54
N VAL A 14 -9.08 19.03 20.84
CA VAL A 14 -9.68 19.30 19.51
C VAL A 14 -8.72 20.18 18.69
N LYS A 15 -7.60 19.61 18.24
CA LYS A 15 -6.83 20.15 17.10
C LYS A 15 -6.72 19.07 16.04
N ILE A 16 -7.86 18.73 15.46
CA ILE A 16 -7.89 18.07 14.15
C ILE A 16 -7.42 19.14 13.16
N ALA A 17 -6.20 18.98 12.64
CA ALA A 17 -5.70 19.80 11.57
C ALA A 17 -6.53 19.51 10.31
N ILE A 18 -7.58 20.29 10.10
CA ILE A 18 -8.15 20.49 8.77
C ILE A 18 -7.03 21.13 7.95
N MET A 19 -6.51 20.43 6.94
CA MET A 19 -5.63 21.02 5.94
C MET A 19 -6.45 22.03 5.13
N ALA A 20 -6.59 23.24 5.69
CA ALA A 20 -7.22 24.36 5.01
C ALA A 20 -6.23 24.89 3.97
N PHE A 21 -6.56 24.73 2.69
CA PHE A 21 -5.81 25.36 1.61
C PHE A 21 -5.80 26.88 1.84
N SER A 22 -4.63 27.49 1.78
CA SER A 22 -4.55 28.95 1.86
C SER A 22 -5.16 29.58 0.59
N PRO A 23 -5.71 30.81 0.66
CA PRO A 23 -6.24 31.49 -0.51
C PRO A 23 -5.24 31.59 -1.67
N ALA A 24 -3.94 31.68 -1.36
CA ALA A 24 -2.85 31.69 -2.34
C ALA A 24 -2.63 30.34 -3.03
N GLN A 25 -2.88 29.23 -2.33
CA GLN A 25 -2.82 27.89 -2.93
C GLN A 25 -4.02 27.65 -3.85
N MET A 26 -5.19 28.16 -3.49
CA MET A 26 -6.38 28.09 -4.35
C MET A 26 -6.20 28.90 -5.64
N SER A 27 -5.60 30.10 -5.59
CA SER A 27 -5.34 30.89 -6.80
C SER A 27 -4.36 30.20 -7.75
N ALA A 28 -3.33 29.53 -7.22
CA ALA A 28 -2.36 28.78 -8.03
C ALA A 28 -3.00 27.58 -8.76
N ILE A 29 -3.96 26.91 -8.12
CA ILE A 29 -4.72 25.82 -8.75
C ILE A 29 -5.63 26.38 -9.85
N VAL A 30 -6.27 27.54 -9.63
CA VAL A 30 -7.11 28.19 -10.64
C VAL A 30 -6.30 28.57 -11.88
N ASP A 31 -5.07 29.06 -11.72
CA ASP A 31 -4.20 29.38 -12.86
C ASP A 31 -3.72 28.15 -13.63
N LEU A 32 -3.60 26.99 -12.98
CA LEU A 32 -3.24 25.74 -13.65
C LEU A 32 -4.38 25.18 -14.53
N PHE A 33 -5.63 25.49 -14.19
CA PHE A 33 -6.83 25.05 -14.91
C PHE A 33 -7.32 26.05 -15.97
N LYS A 34 -6.66 27.20 -16.14
CA LYS A 34 -6.97 28.13 -17.22
C LYS A 34 -6.38 27.61 -18.53
N ASP A 35 -7.21 27.56 -19.58
CA ASP A 35 -6.77 27.22 -20.92
C ASP A 35 -5.78 28.27 -21.45
N PRO A 36 -4.69 27.87 -22.13
CA PRO A 36 -3.63 28.78 -22.58
C PRO A 36 -4.05 29.76 -23.70
N ASP A 37 -5.27 29.62 -24.23
CA ASP A 37 -5.75 30.41 -25.38
C ASP A 37 -6.61 31.64 -25.00
N GLU A 38 -6.86 31.89 -23.71
CA GLU A 38 -7.44 33.14 -23.24
C GLU A 38 -6.32 34.18 -22.98
N LYS A 39 -5.71 34.64 -24.08
CA LYS A 39 -4.86 35.85 -24.05
C LYS A 39 -5.75 37.05 -23.78
N SER A 40 -5.86 37.43 -22.51
CA SER A 40 -6.27 38.77 -22.13
C SER A 40 -5.22 39.77 -22.64
N ASP A 41 -5.52 40.43 -23.76
CA ASP A 41 -4.73 41.53 -24.31
C ASP A 41 -4.60 42.65 -23.27
N SER A 42 -3.44 42.72 -22.63
CA SER A 42 -3.00 43.87 -21.87
C SER A 42 -1.54 44.09 -22.24
N ASP A 43 -1.32 45.02 -23.16
CA ASP A 43 -0.01 45.51 -23.58
C ASP A 43 0.73 46.11 -22.38
N ASP A 44 1.77 45.42 -21.90
CA ASP A 44 2.84 46.02 -21.11
C ASP A 44 4.20 45.54 -21.65
N ASP A 45 4.83 46.42 -22.42
CA ASP A 45 6.19 46.29 -22.93
C ASP A 45 7.22 46.24 -21.78
N ALA A 46 7.91 45.11 -21.62
CA ALA A 46 9.20 45.08 -20.91
C ALA A 46 10.14 44.03 -21.52
N PRO A 47 11.44 44.35 -21.69
CA PRO A 47 12.33 43.61 -22.56
C PRO A 47 12.75 42.25 -21.99
N SER A 48 12.84 41.28 -22.89
CA SER A 48 13.40 39.95 -22.69
C SER A 48 14.90 40.01 -22.35
N SER A 49 15.22 40.22 -21.07
CA SER A 49 16.58 40.00 -20.59
C SER A 49 16.80 38.50 -20.37
N GLY A 50 17.28 37.82 -21.41
CA GLY A 50 17.67 36.42 -21.36
C GLY A 50 18.66 36.13 -20.24
N THR A 51 18.26 35.29 -19.29
CA THR A 51 19.11 34.81 -18.17
C THR A 51 19.45 33.32 -18.29
N LEU A 52 19.15 32.68 -19.42
CA LEU A 52 19.34 31.23 -19.61
C LEU A 52 20.80 30.79 -19.85
N SER A 53 21.80 31.66 -19.72
CA SER A 53 23.18 31.37 -20.16
C SER A 53 24.25 31.35 -19.07
N ARG A 54 23.90 31.39 -17.77
CA ARG A 54 24.91 31.44 -16.69
C ARG A 54 24.88 30.28 -15.71
N PHE A 55 24.71 29.06 -16.21
CA PHE A 55 25.05 27.85 -15.46
C PHE A 55 26.16 27.12 -16.21
N GLY A 56 27.37 27.18 -15.67
CA GLY A 56 28.51 26.39 -16.14
C GLY A 56 28.64 25.10 -15.34
N PRO A 57 29.39 24.10 -15.85
CA PRO A 57 29.60 22.81 -15.17
C PRO A 57 30.30 22.91 -13.79
N GLY A 58 30.77 24.11 -13.38
CA GLY A 58 31.29 24.39 -12.05
C GLY A 58 30.24 24.72 -10.97
N ASN A 59 28.94 24.77 -11.32
CA ASN A 59 27.85 25.05 -10.37
C ASN A 59 27.19 23.79 -9.78
N ILE A 60 27.74 22.60 -10.04
CA ILE A 60 27.26 21.34 -9.46
C ILE A 60 28.00 21.12 -8.14
N GLY A 61 27.40 21.57 -7.04
CA GLY A 61 27.88 21.33 -5.69
C GLY A 61 27.15 22.20 -4.67
N PRO A 62 26.99 21.75 -3.41
CA PRO A 62 26.25 22.50 -2.40
C PRO A 62 26.91 23.86 -2.18
N GLU A 63 26.08 24.91 -2.17
CA GLU A 63 26.52 26.27 -1.90
C GLU A 63 27.14 26.37 -0.50
N LYS A 64 28.35 26.91 -0.46
CA LYS A 64 29.16 26.99 0.76
C LYS A 64 28.59 28.09 1.65
N GLY A 65 27.55 27.78 2.43
CA GLY A 65 26.95 28.78 3.31
C GLY A 65 25.54 28.50 3.83
N SER A 66 25.15 27.25 4.11
CA SER A 66 23.98 27.00 4.95
C SER A 66 24.31 25.90 5.95
N ASN A 67 24.39 26.29 7.23
CA ASN A 67 24.45 25.36 8.35
C ASN A 67 23.04 24.75 8.50
N VAL A 68 22.75 23.75 7.67
CA VAL A 68 21.66 22.82 7.93
C VAL A 68 22.28 21.63 8.64
N LYS A 69 22.31 21.70 9.98
CA LYS A 69 22.40 20.49 10.78
C LYS A 69 21.12 19.70 10.52
N ASN A 70 21.14 18.83 9.51
CA ASN A 70 20.22 17.71 9.45
C ASN A 70 20.69 16.75 10.55
N THR A 71 20.18 16.94 11.77
CA THR A 71 20.34 15.96 12.84
C THR A 71 19.34 14.85 12.57
N GLU A 72 19.69 14.01 11.58
CA GLU A 72 19.25 12.62 11.62
C GLU A 72 19.94 12.01 12.84
N SER A 73 19.12 11.61 13.81
CA SER A 73 19.57 10.88 14.97
C SER A 73 20.16 9.55 14.52
N VAL A 74 21.47 9.52 14.27
CA VAL A 74 22.23 8.28 14.20
C VAL A 74 22.12 7.66 15.60
N SER A 75 21.26 6.65 15.72
CA SER A 75 21.26 5.78 16.89
C SER A 75 22.63 5.13 17.00
N ASP A 76 23.30 5.26 18.14
CA ASP A 76 24.57 4.59 18.48
C ASP A 76 24.39 3.07 18.67
N SER A 77 23.59 2.40 17.84
CA SER A 77 23.64 0.95 17.71
C SER A 77 24.62 0.62 16.60
N LYS A 78 25.42 -0.43 16.81
CA LYS A 78 26.45 -0.90 15.88
C LYS A 78 25.83 -1.60 14.65
N ASP A 79 24.58 -1.30 14.35
CA ASP A 79 23.80 -1.89 13.28
C ASP A 79 24.08 -1.14 11.99
N ILE A 80 24.47 -1.88 10.96
CA ILE A 80 24.78 -1.33 9.64
C ILE A 80 23.50 -0.86 8.93
N TRP A 81 22.32 -1.28 9.40
CA TRP A 81 21.01 -0.97 8.83
C TRP A 81 20.03 -0.60 9.93
N SER A 82 19.28 0.48 9.74
CA SER A 82 18.13 0.79 10.59
C SER A 82 16.92 -0.09 10.21
N GLU A 83 16.00 -0.39 11.13
CA GLU A 83 14.80 -1.19 10.83
C GLU A 83 13.93 -0.58 9.71
N ALA A 84 14.01 0.74 9.51
CA ALA A 84 13.34 1.44 8.42
C ALA A 84 14.06 1.32 7.06
N GLU A 85 15.35 0.95 7.04
CA GLU A 85 16.16 0.77 5.83
C GLU A 85 16.13 -0.67 5.30
N VAL A 86 15.69 -1.64 6.10
CA VAL A 86 15.44 -3.00 5.62
C VAL A 86 14.09 -2.99 4.89
N PRO A 87 14.03 -3.23 3.56
CA PRO A 87 12.76 -3.27 2.85
C PRO A 87 11.84 -4.34 3.45
N GLU A 88 10.67 -3.95 3.94
CA GLU A 88 9.66 -4.91 4.42
C GLU A 88 9.37 -5.93 3.32
N GLY A 89 9.65 -7.21 3.59
CA GLY A 89 9.41 -8.32 2.66
C GLY A 89 10.64 -8.99 2.07
N SER A 90 11.86 -8.45 2.26
CA SER A 90 13.11 -9.11 1.84
C SER A 90 13.41 -10.40 2.62
N GLU A 91 12.80 -10.59 3.79
CA GLU A 91 12.91 -11.81 4.60
C GLU A 91 12.37 -13.06 3.89
N TYR A 92 11.46 -12.86 2.93
CA TYR A 92 10.77 -13.92 2.22
C TYR A 92 11.30 -14.15 0.81
N ASP A 93 12.12 -13.21 0.30
CA ASP A 93 12.69 -13.31 -1.04
C ASP A 93 13.82 -14.34 -1.02
N SER A 94 13.46 -15.58 -1.37
CA SER A 94 14.38 -16.69 -1.39
C SER A 94 15.22 -16.67 -2.67
N LEU A 95 16.06 -15.64 -2.83
CA LEU A 95 17.02 -15.46 -3.92
C LEU A 95 18.01 -16.64 -4.09
N TYR A 96 17.95 -17.64 -3.21
CA TYR A 96 18.83 -18.82 -3.18
C TYR A 96 18.11 -20.17 -3.30
N ASP A 97 16.80 -20.21 -3.55
CA ASP A 97 16.10 -21.50 -3.75
C ASP A 97 16.14 -21.91 -5.23
N PRO A 98 16.70 -23.09 -5.59
CA PRO A 98 16.77 -23.53 -6.99
C PRO A 98 15.43 -24.00 -7.57
N ARG A 99 14.37 -24.10 -6.75
CA ARG A 99 13.06 -24.59 -7.20
C ARG A 99 12.33 -23.53 -8.02
N PRO A 100 11.77 -23.89 -9.18
CA PRO A 100 10.95 -22.97 -9.97
C PRO A 100 9.68 -22.57 -9.22
N GLN A 101 9.22 -21.35 -9.52
CA GLN A 101 7.92 -20.88 -9.07
C GLN A 101 6.80 -21.55 -9.88
N PRO A 102 5.78 -22.13 -9.24
CA PRO A 102 4.64 -22.73 -9.94
C PRO A 102 3.72 -21.64 -10.52
N GLU A 103 2.93 -22.00 -11.53
CA GLU A 103 1.88 -21.13 -12.06
C GLU A 103 0.75 -20.98 -11.03
N TYR A 104 0.31 -19.75 -10.78
CA TYR A 104 -0.74 -19.48 -9.82
C TYR A 104 -1.72 -18.40 -10.32
N ASP A 105 -2.98 -18.54 -9.94
CA ASP A 105 -4.05 -17.58 -10.20
C ASP A 105 -4.67 -17.11 -8.89
N ILE A 106 -4.93 -15.81 -8.77
CA ILE A 106 -5.64 -15.22 -7.64
C ILE A 106 -7.05 -14.83 -8.08
N LEU A 107 -8.06 -15.39 -7.42
CA LEU A 107 -9.47 -15.15 -7.68
C LEU A 107 -10.12 -14.56 -6.43
N TYR A 108 -11.03 -13.62 -6.61
CA TYR A 108 -11.83 -13.07 -5.52
C TYR A 108 -13.25 -13.62 -5.62
N SER A 109 -13.79 -14.11 -4.50
CA SER A 109 -15.14 -14.65 -4.44
C SER A 109 -15.98 -13.93 -3.39
N GLN A 110 -17.24 -13.69 -3.77
CA GLN A 110 -18.21 -12.95 -2.98
C GLN A 110 -19.39 -13.85 -2.61
N ALA A 111 -19.80 -13.80 -1.35
CA ALA A 111 -20.98 -14.50 -0.87
C ALA A 111 -22.24 -13.69 -1.21
N VAL A 112 -22.82 -13.93 -2.38
CA VAL A 112 -24.08 -13.28 -2.81
C VAL A 112 -25.31 -14.09 -2.38
N THR A 113 -26.30 -13.42 -1.81
CA THR A 113 -27.61 -14.01 -1.50
C THR A 113 -28.63 -13.67 -2.59
N SER A 114 -29.79 -14.31 -2.56
CA SER A 114 -30.89 -13.97 -3.45
C SER A 114 -31.37 -12.51 -3.27
N GLU A 115 -31.26 -11.96 -2.06
CA GLU A 115 -31.64 -10.56 -1.79
C GLU A 115 -30.69 -9.58 -2.49
N ASP A 116 -29.39 -9.90 -2.53
CA ASP A 116 -28.38 -9.12 -3.23
C ASP A 116 -28.62 -9.12 -4.76
N ILE A 117 -28.91 -10.29 -5.33
CA ILE A 117 -29.08 -10.48 -6.78
C ILE A 117 -30.43 -9.96 -7.27
N PHE A 118 -31.52 -10.32 -6.58
CA PHE A 118 -32.88 -10.07 -7.06
C PHE A 118 -33.48 -8.76 -6.53
N LEU A 119 -33.15 -8.37 -5.30
CA LEU A 119 -33.73 -7.18 -4.66
C LEU A 119 -32.75 -6.00 -4.59
N GLN A 120 -31.46 -6.22 -4.86
CA GLN A 120 -30.39 -5.22 -4.74
C GLN A 120 -30.41 -4.51 -3.38
N MET A 121 -30.88 -5.20 -2.34
CA MET A 121 -31.00 -4.67 -0.97
C MET A 121 -29.69 -4.75 -0.19
N GLY A 122 -28.74 -5.57 -0.66
CA GLY A 122 -27.41 -5.64 -0.06
C GLY A 122 -26.53 -4.49 -0.51
N ASN A 123 -25.70 -3.97 0.40
CA ASN A 123 -24.68 -2.96 0.13
C ASN A 123 -23.46 -3.50 -0.64
N LYS A 124 -23.63 -4.65 -1.30
CA LYS A 124 -22.62 -5.40 -2.00
C LYS A 124 -22.46 -4.88 -3.43
N THR A 125 -21.22 -4.54 -3.79
CA THR A 125 -20.86 -4.11 -5.14
C THR A 125 -20.27 -5.28 -5.94
N PRO A 126 -20.27 -5.24 -7.29
CA PRO A 126 -19.59 -6.24 -8.12
C PRO A 126 -18.06 -6.06 -8.13
N MET A 127 -17.52 -5.22 -7.26
CA MET A 127 -16.09 -4.92 -7.17
C MET A 127 -15.41 -5.84 -6.16
N THR A 128 -14.10 -6.04 -6.32
CA THR A 128 -13.28 -6.84 -5.38
C THR A 128 -13.30 -6.29 -3.95
N SER A 129 -13.63 -5.00 -3.77
CA SER A 129 -13.86 -4.38 -2.46
C SER A 129 -15.01 -5.00 -1.66
N SER A 130 -15.95 -5.68 -2.32
CA SER A 130 -17.04 -6.41 -1.68
C SER A 130 -16.83 -7.93 -1.66
N CYS A 131 -15.67 -8.46 -2.07
CA CYS A 131 -15.38 -9.89 -1.95
C CYS A 131 -14.83 -10.21 -0.55
N GLU A 132 -15.42 -11.17 0.16
CA GLU A 132 -14.96 -11.61 1.49
C GLU A 132 -13.75 -12.56 1.39
N ASN A 133 -13.67 -13.32 0.31
CA ASN A 133 -12.74 -14.44 0.19
C ASN A 133 -11.78 -14.24 -1.00
N MET A 134 -10.53 -14.59 -0.78
CA MET A 134 -9.48 -14.68 -1.79
C MET A 134 -9.13 -16.15 -2.00
N THR A 135 -9.30 -16.65 -3.22
CA THR A 135 -8.99 -18.02 -3.62
C THR A 135 -7.76 -18.05 -4.51
N ILE A 136 -6.67 -18.63 -4.04
CA ILE A 136 -5.44 -18.81 -4.79
C ILE A 136 -5.40 -20.23 -5.33
N LYS A 137 -5.29 -20.38 -6.65
CA LYS A 137 -5.12 -21.66 -7.34
C LYS A 137 -3.66 -21.81 -7.72
N ILE A 138 -2.98 -22.82 -7.19
CA ILE A 138 -1.56 -23.08 -7.43
C ILE A 138 -1.45 -24.40 -8.18
N LYS A 139 -0.95 -24.36 -9.42
CA LYS A 139 -0.75 -25.56 -10.23
C LYS A 139 0.55 -26.24 -9.83
N LEU A 140 0.45 -27.48 -9.36
CA LEU A 140 1.58 -28.25 -8.84
C LEU A 140 1.63 -29.61 -9.56
N PRO A 141 2.04 -29.63 -10.83
CA PRO A 141 2.05 -30.85 -11.61
C PRO A 141 3.03 -31.88 -11.01
N GLU A 142 2.69 -33.16 -11.15
CA GLU A 142 3.49 -34.29 -10.67
C GLU A 142 3.83 -34.25 -9.17
N THR A 143 3.00 -33.59 -8.35
CA THR A 143 3.18 -33.47 -6.90
C THR A 143 2.01 -34.13 -6.19
N LYS A 144 2.28 -34.83 -5.08
CA LYS A 144 1.24 -35.42 -4.23
C LYS A 144 0.83 -34.46 -3.12
N MET A 145 -0.45 -34.47 -2.75
CA MET A 145 -0.97 -33.66 -1.64
C MET A 145 -0.18 -33.82 -0.33
N ALA A 146 0.32 -35.03 -0.02
CA ALA A 146 1.06 -35.31 1.22
C ALA A 146 2.46 -34.66 1.28
N GLU A 147 2.99 -34.24 0.13
CA GLU A 147 4.31 -33.62 0.01
C GLU A 147 4.24 -32.10 -0.02
N VAL A 148 3.02 -31.53 0.01
CA VAL A 148 2.78 -30.09 -0.05
C VAL A 148 2.62 -29.54 1.35
N GLU A 149 3.46 -28.57 1.69
CA GLU A 149 3.39 -27.78 2.92
C GLU A 149 2.90 -26.37 2.57
N LEU A 150 1.94 -25.88 3.36
CA LEU A 150 1.34 -24.55 3.19
C LEU A 150 1.42 -23.80 4.52
N ASP A 151 2.15 -22.69 4.53
CA ASP A 151 2.18 -21.74 5.64
C ASP A 151 1.46 -20.46 5.24
N VAL A 152 0.49 -20.06 6.06
CA VAL A 152 -0.33 -18.87 5.83
C VAL A 152 -0.01 -17.87 6.94
N LYS A 153 0.59 -16.75 6.56
CA LYS A 153 0.76 -15.58 7.42
C LYS A 153 -0.24 -14.51 7.02
N PRO A 154 -0.47 -13.47 7.86
CA PRO A 154 -1.45 -12.45 7.56
C PRO A 154 -1.25 -11.77 6.20
N LYS A 155 -0.03 -11.43 5.81
CA LYS A 155 0.28 -10.77 4.52
C LYS A 155 1.15 -11.62 3.59
N PHE A 156 1.41 -12.87 3.93
CA PHE A 156 2.34 -13.70 3.17
C PHE A 156 1.88 -15.15 3.12
N LEU A 157 2.01 -15.76 1.94
CA LEU A 157 1.68 -17.16 1.71
C LEU A 157 2.94 -17.88 1.25
N ASP A 158 3.36 -18.91 1.98
CA ASP A 158 4.44 -19.81 1.57
C ASP A 158 3.84 -21.17 1.22
N CYS A 159 4.01 -21.60 -0.02
CA CYS A 159 3.69 -22.95 -0.47
C CYS A 159 4.98 -23.65 -0.88
N ARG A 160 5.28 -24.76 -0.21
CA ARG A 160 6.47 -25.57 -0.44
C ARG A 160 6.07 -26.95 -0.93
N ALA A 161 6.64 -27.33 -2.06
CA ALA A 161 6.58 -28.66 -2.61
C ALA A 161 8.01 -29.15 -2.89
N PRO A 162 8.23 -30.45 -3.12
CA PRO A 162 9.57 -30.97 -3.44
C PRO A 162 10.17 -30.33 -4.69
N LYS A 163 9.33 -30.09 -5.71
CA LYS A 163 9.74 -29.52 -7.00
C LYS A 163 9.53 -28.02 -7.11
N TYR A 164 8.57 -27.46 -6.38
CA TYR A 164 8.11 -26.08 -6.55
C TYR A 164 8.13 -25.33 -5.23
N LYS A 165 8.33 -24.02 -5.30
CA LYS A 165 8.17 -23.12 -4.16
C LYS A 165 7.48 -21.85 -4.61
N LEU A 166 6.52 -21.40 -3.82
CA LEU A 166 5.80 -20.16 -4.04
C LEU A 166 5.78 -19.35 -2.75
N GLY A 167 6.51 -18.23 -2.74
CA GLY A 167 6.37 -17.20 -1.73
C GLY A 167 5.59 -16.02 -2.32
N LEU A 168 4.34 -15.84 -1.89
CA LEU A 168 3.44 -14.82 -2.43
C LEU A 168 3.09 -13.79 -1.34
N HIS A 169 3.43 -12.52 -1.60
CA HIS A 169 2.95 -11.39 -0.80
C HIS A 169 1.49 -11.08 -1.14
N LEU A 170 0.65 -11.01 -0.10
CA LEU A 170 -0.78 -10.77 -0.24
C LEU A 170 -1.08 -9.26 -0.13
N PRO A 171 -1.94 -8.71 -1.00
CA PRO A 171 -2.25 -7.28 -1.00
C PRO A 171 -3.05 -6.83 0.24
N HIS A 172 -3.84 -7.75 0.81
CA HIS A 172 -4.64 -7.52 2.00
C HIS A 172 -4.32 -8.57 3.06
N PRO A 173 -4.42 -8.21 4.35
CA PRO A 173 -4.23 -9.18 5.40
C PRO A 173 -5.35 -10.22 5.39
N VAL A 174 -5.01 -11.47 5.69
CA VAL A 174 -5.94 -12.60 5.76
C VAL A 174 -6.01 -13.18 7.16
N ASP A 175 -7.13 -13.83 7.46
CA ASP A 175 -7.27 -14.62 8.68
C ASP A 175 -6.63 -16.00 8.51
N GLN A 176 -5.62 -16.29 9.31
CA GLN A 176 -4.91 -17.56 9.32
C GLN A 176 -5.79 -18.73 9.80
N LYS A 177 -6.82 -18.47 10.64
CA LYS A 177 -7.64 -19.53 11.26
C LYS A 177 -8.81 -19.97 10.41
N SER A 178 -9.41 -19.07 9.63
CA SER A 178 -10.57 -19.39 8.79
C SER A 178 -10.21 -19.82 7.35
N GLY A 179 -8.93 -20.00 7.06
CA GLY A 179 -8.45 -20.51 5.78
C GLY A 179 -8.92 -21.95 5.50
N LYS A 180 -9.28 -22.20 4.25
CA LYS A 180 -9.67 -23.53 3.74
C LYS A 180 -8.76 -23.89 2.56
N ALA A 181 -8.19 -25.09 2.56
CA ALA A 181 -7.41 -25.59 1.44
C ALA A 181 -8.02 -26.88 0.90
N LYS A 182 -8.07 -27.02 -0.42
CA LYS A 182 -8.55 -28.20 -1.13
C LYS A 182 -7.55 -28.58 -2.21
N TRP A 183 -7.18 -29.84 -2.25
CA TRP A 183 -6.41 -30.40 -3.36
C TRP A 183 -7.35 -30.94 -4.43
N ASP A 184 -7.17 -30.52 -5.68
CA ASP A 184 -7.83 -31.12 -6.83
C ASP A 184 -6.89 -32.12 -7.51
N VAL A 185 -7.26 -33.41 -7.48
CA VAL A 185 -6.48 -34.51 -8.03
C VAL A 185 -6.51 -34.51 -9.55
N GLN A 186 -7.59 -34.03 -10.19
CA GLN A 186 -7.72 -34.08 -11.64
C GLN A 186 -6.84 -33.04 -12.35
N THR A 187 -6.74 -31.87 -11.74
CA THR A 187 -5.98 -30.72 -12.28
C THR A 187 -4.64 -30.52 -11.58
N GLU A 188 -4.28 -31.40 -10.63
CA GLU A 188 -3.08 -31.31 -9.78
C GLU A 188 -2.88 -29.87 -9.24
N THR A 189 -3.97 -29.28 -8.76
CA THR A 189 -4.02 -27.88 -8.35
C THR A 189 -4.40 -27.77 -6.88
N LEU A 190 -3.62 -27.02 -6.11
CA LEU A 190 -3.95 -26.63 -4.75
C LEU A 190 -4.82 -25.37 -4.78
N ILE A 191 -6.02 -25.47 -4.23
CA ILE A 191 -6.98 -24.37 -4.12
C ILE A 191 -7.02 -23.91 -2.67
N VAL A 192 -6.52 -22.71 -2.40
CA VAL A 192 -6.47 -22.12 -1.06
C VAL A 192 -7.46 -20.96 -1.00
N THR A 193 -8.51 -21.08 -0.21
CA THR A 193 -9.48 -20.02 0.07
C THR A 193 -9.19 -19.39 1.42
N LEU A 194 -8.85 -18.10 1.41
CA LEU A 194 -8.49 -17.29 2.57
C LEU A 194 -9.54 -16.19 2.76
N ARG A 195 -9.98 -15.96 4.00
CA ARG A 195 -10.86 -14.83 4.31
C ARG A 195 -10.02 -13.57 4.48
N ILE A 196 -10.38 -12.52 3.76
CA ILE A 196 -9.70 -11.22 3.83
C ILE A 196 -10.17 -10.50 5.10
N ILE A 197 -9.24 -9.88 5.82
CA ILE A 197 -9.53 -8.97 6.93
C ILE A 197 -9.36 -7.55 6.39
N ARG A 198 -10.42 -6.74 6.44
CA ARG A 198 -10.37 -5.32 6.09
C ARG A 198 -11.00 -4.50 7.21
N ASP A 199 -10.49 -3.29 7.38
CA ASP A 199 -11.18 -2.29 8.21
C ASP A 199 -12.49 -1.92 7.52
N TYR A 200 -13.55 -1.73 8.30
CA TYR A 200 -14.90 -1.37 7.81
C TYR A 200 -15.62 -2.44 6.96
N ASP A 201 -15.14 -3.68 6.97
CA ASP A 201 -15.79 -4.80 6.24
C ASP A 201 -17.24 -5.04 6.71
N ILE A 202 -17.60 -4.61 7.93
CA ILE A 202 -18.99 -4.63 8.45
C ILE A 202 -19.97 -3.72 7.69
N PHE A 203 -19.48 -2.73 6.94
CA PHE A 203 -20.33 -1.80 6.19
C PHE A 203 -20.50 -2.20 4.73
N ASN A 204 -19.71 -3.17 4.25
CA ASN A 204 -19.73 -3.66 2.88
C ASN A 204 -20.61 -4.92 2.68
N PHE A 205 -21.27 -5.41 3.75
CA PHE A 205 -22.12 -6.61 3.74
C PHE A 205 -23.47 -6.40 4.40
#